data_AF-A0A1J9PVY4-F1
#
_entry.id   AF-A0A1J9PVY4-F1
#
_cell.length_a   1.000
_cell.length_b   1.000
_cell.length_c   1.000
_cell.angle_alpha   90.00
_cell.angle_beta   90.00
_cell.angle_gamma   90.00
#
_symmetry.space_group_name_H-M   'P 1'
#
loop_
_entity.id
_entity.type
_entity.pdbx_description
1 polymer ?
#
loop_
_entity_poly.entity_id
_entity_poly.type
_entity_poly.pdbx_seq_one_letter_code
_entity_poly.pdbx_strand_id
1 'polypeptide(L)'
;MGVLDPFEGIPPLRGHVSLLKTVQETRSGKETVEAYVAEIDIKSASKVLKLLESKLPKSPSLSLTHLRRFVKPEFLPDHLKRGSARRDEVLPAAAFIYILIPPPLPELSYLETLLAPYAPISTSAHSSSSLEVPSSEPDPDTEVTPEPSQIKIQSTRIPLSAPTTEEESATWSRTLWPTIFNPAAHSITHSPRGPLLLNAQESVSRRAGAYLALAAKVALEAKRMGHGRAIGAVVVDPELADVADPSDEFAGIVVVAGDGRFWGRGEAGEGADYAPVANREYAAEAEDGGAVSPSYNPDHEGQPDHHALMRAISLVAYKRLTSSTSPTVTPSISISPSPTPVRISTPTPTPTSTPAFFKEPSTANPPPPKKPKPSPPSIEPQSSQSSQPPPPPPPYPPLTPLESHFLSLPNIQTRVQGGYLCTSLDLYITHEPCVCCAMGMLLSRFRAVVYLQATGVGRADAALDPYTGYGLHWRQELNWRAVGFRFCIEGDEGGESEGEGLKRLGLERGVFHA
;
A
#
# COMPACT_ATOMS: atom_id res chain seq x y z
N MET A 1 -47.54 -14.30 8.16
CA MET A 1 -46.72 -13.11 7.86
C MET A 1 -45.54 -13.62 7.06
N GLY A 2 -45.43 -13.25 5.78
CA GLY A 2 -44.29 -13.66 4.96
C GLY A 2 -43.00 -13.10 5.56
N VAL A 3 -41.96 -13.92 5.65
CA VAL A 3 -40.61 -13.44 5.96
C VAL A 3 -40.23 -12.52 4.81
N LEU A 4 -40.22 -11.21 5.05
CA LEU A 4 -39.71 -10.25 4.07
C LEU A 4 -38.24 -10.60 3.84
N ASP A 5 -37.90 -10.91 2.59
CA ASP A 5 -36.50 -11.16 2.24
C ASP A 5 -35.75 -9.84 2.34
N PRO A 6 -34.80 -9.69 3.29
CA PRO A 6 -34.04 -8.45 3.44
C PRO A 6 -33.15 -8.16 2.24
N PHE A 7 -32.99 -9.11 1.30
CA PHE A 7 -32.22 -8.98 0.07
C PHE A 7 -33.07 -8.66 -1.16
N GLU A 8 -34.39 -8.64 -1.04
CA GLU A 8 -35.28 -8.34 -2.15
C GLU A 8 -34.98 -6.94 -2.70
N GLY A 9 -34.76 -6.85 -4.02
CA GLY A 9 -34.55 -5.59 -4.73
C GLY A 9 -33.17 -4.96 -4.64
N ILE A 10 -32.10 -5.73 -4.37
CA ILE A 10 -30.71 -5.23 -4.39
C ILE A 10 -29.99 -5.72 -5.66
N PRO A 11 -30.19 -5.10 -6.83
CA PRO A 11 -29.42 -5.47 -8.01
C PRO A 11 -27.94 -5.11 -7.82
N PRO A 12 -26.99 -5.98 -8.18
CA PRO A 12 -25.57 -5.64 -8.19
C PRO A 12 -25.28 -4.41 -9.03
N LEU A 13 -24.41 -3.53 -8.54
CA LEU A 13 -23.92 -2.41 -9.34
C LEU A 13 -23.09 -2.94 -10.51
N ARG A 14 -23.36 -2.47 -11.72
CA ARG A 14 -22.54 -2.76 -12.90
C ARG A 14 -21.38 -1.79 -12.97
N GLY A 15 -20.18 -2.32 -13.12
CA GLY A 15 -18.95 -1.53 -13.02
C GLY A 15 -17.71 -2.42 -12.90
N HIS A 16 -16.57 -1.77 -12.70
CA HIS A 16 -15.30 -2.43 -12.48
C HIS A 16 -14.53 -1.77 -11.35
N VAL A 17 -13.58 -2.48 -10.76
CA VAL A 17 -12.66 -1.91 -9.77
C VAL A 17 -11.41 -1.39 -10.45
N SER A 18 -11.04 -0.15 -10.12
CA SER A 18 -9.77 0.46 -10.49
C SER A 18 -8.85 0.49 -9.28
N LEU A 19 -7.63 0.00 -9.44
CA LEU A 19 -6.60 0.06 -8.41
C LEU A 19 -6.24 1.51 -8.08
N LEU A 20 -6.15 1.84 -6.79
CA LEU A 20 -5.57 3.09 -6.35
C LEU A 20 -4.05 3.01 -6.42
N LYS A 21 -3.45 4.03 -7.02
CA LYS A 21 -1.99 4.18 -6.98
C LYS A 21 -1.54 4.52 -5.56
N THR A 22 -0.28 4.26 -5.27
CA THR A 22 0.33 4.64 -4.00
C THR A 22 0.91 6.05 -4.04
N VAL A 23 1.26 6.59 -2.86
CA VAL A 23 1.97 7.87 -2.78
C VAL A 23 3.32 7.81 -3.50
N GLN A 24 4.02 6.68 -3.39
CA GLN A 24 5.33 6.49 -4.02
C GLN A 24 5.21 6.44 -5.55
N GLU A 25 4.16 5.83 -6.09
CA GLU A 25 3.89 5.77 -7.54
C GLU A 25 3.44 7.12 -8.11
N THR A 26 2.77 7.96 -7.33
CA THR A 26 2.32 9.29 -7.79
C THR A 26 3.39 10.38 -7.63
N ARG A 27 4.43 10.11 -6.82
CA ARG A 27 5.55 11.02 -6.55
C ARG A 27 6.86 10.58 -7.21
N SER A 28 6.94 9.39 -7.79
CA SER A 28 8.12 8.93 -8.52
C SER A 28 8.54 9.96 -9.58
N GLY A 29 9.84 10.25 -9.64
CA GLY A 29 10.43 11.19 -10.61
C GLY A 29 10.26 12.67 -10.34
N LYS A 30 9.44 13.07 -9.37
CA LYS A 30 9.29 14.48 -9.00
C LYS A 30 10.47 14.97 -8.15
N GLU A 31 11.07 14.08 -7.38
CA GLU A 31 12.26 14.38 -6.58
C GLU A 31 13.53 14.12 -7.40
N THR A 32 14.06 15.19 -7.97
CA THR A 32 15.34 15.18 -8.69
C THR A 32 16.41 15.92 -7.92
N VAL A 33 17.64 15.44 -7.98
CA VAL A 33 18.82 16.13 -7.44
C VAL A 33 19.81 16.44 -8.54
N GLU A 34 20.65 17.45 -8.33
CA GLU A 34 21.75 17.79 -9.23
C GLU A 34 22.87 16.74 -9.15
N ALA A 35 23.47 16.43 -10.29
CA ALA A 35 24.60 15.54 -10.44
C ALA A 35 25.55 16.07 -11.53
N TYR A 36 26.82 15.66 -11.47
CA TYR A 36 27.78 15.96 -12.53
C TYR A 36 27.95 14.78 -13.47
N VAL A 37 28.28 15.11 -14.72
CA VAL A 37 28.57 14.17 -15.78
C VAL A 37 29.91 14.55 -16.37
N ALA A 38 30.87 13.63 -16.31
CA ALA A 38 32.19 13.84 -16.89
C ALA A 38 32.41 12.95 -18.11
N GLU A 39 33.04 13.50 -19.14
CA GLU A 39 33.51 12.76 -20.29
C GLU A 39 34.90 12.18 -20.03
N ILE A 40 35.06 10.87 -20.16
CA ILE A 40 36.32 10.17 -19.91
C ILE A 40 36.64 9.20 -21.04
N ASP A 41 37.92 8.86 -21.18
CA ASP A 41 38.37 7.77 -22.05
C ASP A 41 37.76 6.43 -21.61
N ILE A 42 37.22 5.67 -22.57
CA ILE A 42 36.48 4.43 -22.30
C ILE A 42 37.37 3.36 -21.65
N LYS A 43 38.67 3.32 -21.94
CA LYS A 43 39.62 2.36 -21.36
C LYS A 43 39.92 2.66 -19.89
N SER A 44 39.63 3.88 -19.46
CA SER A 44 39.89 4.37 -18.11
C SER A 44 38.68 4.24 -17.16
N ALA A 45 37.51 3.84 -17.67
CA ALA A 45 36.24 3.80 -16.92
C ALA A 45 36.32 3.14 -15.54
N SER A 46 36.84 1.92 -15.45
CA SER A 46 36.94 1.19 -14.17
C SER A 46 37.93 1.82 -13.19
N LYS A 47 38.99 2.47 -13.69
CA LYS A 47 39.98 3.18 -12.85
C LYS A 47 39.35 4.44 -12.27
N VAL A 48 38.66 5.22 -13.11
CA VAL A 48 37.95 6.43 -12.70
C VAL A 48 36.88 6.11 -11.66
N LEU A 49 36.07 5.05 -11.85
CA LEU A 49 35.06 4.68 -10.86
C LEU A 49 35.66 4.37 -9.49
N LYS A 50 36.72 3.56 -9.44
CA LYS A 50 37.43 3.23 -8.19
C LYS A 50 38.02 4.49 -7.54
N LEU A 51 38.59 5.38 -8.35
CA LEU A 51 39.12 6.66 -7.90
C LEU A 51 38.03 7.51 -7.24
N LEU A 52 36.90 7.72 -7.92
CA LEU A 52 35.77 8.49 -7.40
C LEU A 52 35.19 7.85 -6.13
N GLU A 53 35.00 6.53 -6.10
CA GLU A 53 34.51 5.82 -4.91
C GLU A 53 35.46 5.91 -3.70
N SER A 54 36.76 6.12 -3.95
CA SER A 54 37.77 6.26 -2.90
C SER A 54 37.96 7.70 -2.40
N LYS A 55 37.74 8.68 -3.27
CA LYS A 55 38.03 10.10 -3.01
C LYS A 55 36.80 10.93 -2.68
N LEU A 56 35.62 10.53 -3.15
CA LEU A 56 34.38 11.25 -2.90
C LEU A 56 33.64 10.68 -1.68
N PRO A 57 32.98 11.54 -0.88
CA PRO A 57 32.16 11.08 0.23
C PRO A 57 30.97 10.26 -0.30
N LYS A 58 30.68 9.14 0.36
CA LYS A 58 29.48 8.34 0.06
C LYS A 58 28.35 8.77 0.96
N SER A 59 27.16 8.98 0.38
CA SER A 59 25.92 9.09 1.15
C SER A 59 25.33 7.69 1.35
N PRO A 60 25.48 7.06 2.54
CA PRO A 60 25.00 5.69 2.76
C PRO A 60 23.46 5.56 2.68
N SER A 61 22.74 6.68 2.79
CA SER A 61 21.28 6.73 2.71
C SER A 61 20.73 6.78 1.27
N LEU A 62 21.55 7.07 0.27
CA LEU A 62 21.14 7.29 -1.12
C LEU A 62 21.58 6.12 -2.00
N SER A 63 20.69 5.15 -2.20
CA SER A 63 20.90 4.07 -3.17
C SER A 63 20.42 4.51 -4.55
N LEU A 64 21.34 4.64 -5.50
CA LEU A 64 21.07 5.05 -6.89
C LEU A 64 21.32 3.90 -7.88
N THR A 65 20.97 2.67 -7.47
CA THR A 65 21.20 1.46 -8.28
C THR A 65 20.36 1.41 -9.57
N HIS A 66 19.28 2.17 -9.62
CA HIS A 66 18.44 2.35 -10.81
C HIS A 66 19.07 3.26 -11.87
N LEU A 67 20.13 4.01 -11.55
CA LEU A 67 20.81 4.88 -12.50
C LEU A 67 22.00 4.17 -13.15
N ARG A 68 22.15 4.33 -14.46
CA ARG A 68 23.34 3.84 -15.15
C ARG A 68 24.55 4.70 -14.75
N ARG A 69 25.56 4.09 -14.15
CA ARG A 69 26.81 4.80 -13.79
C ARG A 69 27.59 5.29 -15.01
N PHE A 70 27.50 4.55 -16.11
CA PHE A 70 28.16 4.86 -17.37
C PHE A 70 27.17 4.88 -18.54
N VAL A 71 27.37 5.82 -19.45
CA VAL A 71 26.49 6.04 -20.60
C VAL A 71 27.34 6.30 -21.83
N LYS A 72 27.05 5.58 -22.92
CA LYS A 72 27.67 5.85 -24.23
C LYS A 72 27.03 7.07 -24.89
N PRO A 73 27.74 7.78 -25.79
CA PRO A 73 27.25 9.02 -26.40
C PRO A 73 25.87 8.90 -27.05
N GLU A 74 25.55 7.76 -27.68
CA GLU A 74 24.26 7.53 -28.33
C GLU A 74 23.06 7.55 -27.36
N PHE A 75 23.27 7.10 -26.11
CA PHE A 75 22.25 7.02 -25.06
C PHE A 75 22.23 8.24 -24.14
N LEU A 76 23.01 9.28 -24.46
CA LEU A 76 23.05 10.51 -23.68
C LEU A 76 21.77 11.34 -23.89
N PRO A 77 21.22 11.97 -22.83
CA PRO A 77 20.11 12.91 -22.93
C PRO A 77 20.36 14.08 -23.89
N ASP A 78 19.29 14.60 -24.51
CA ASP A 78 19.39 15.61 -25.58
C ASP A 78 20.01 16.93 -25.12
N HIS A 79 19.80 17.34 -23.86
CA HIS A 79 20.39 18.55 -23.29
C HIS A 79 21.91 18.45 -23.12
N LEU A 80 22.42 17.26 -22.82
CA LEU A 80 23.86 17.01 -22.67
C LEU A 80 24.56 16.78 -24.02
N LYS A 81 23.84 16.24 -25.02
CA LYS A 81 24.32 16.14 -26.40
C LYS A 81 24.58 17.52 -27.00
N ARG A 82 23.67 18.47 -26.80
CA ARG A 82 23.81 19.86 -27.28
C ARG A 82 25.01 20.57 -26.66
N GLY A 83 25.30 20.30 -25.38
CA GLY A 83 26.51 20.77 -24.73
C GLY A 83 27.77 20.22 -25.39
N SER A 84 27.75 18.97 -25.87
CA SER A 84 28.88 18.27 -26.51
C SER A 84 29.17 18.70 -27.95
N ALA A 85 28.14 19.12 -28.72
CA ALA A 85 28.20 19.44 -30.15
C ALA A 85 29.06 20.66 -30.57
N ARG A 86 29.92 21.21 -29.69
CA ARG A 86 30.92 22.23 -30.05
C ARG A 86 32.26 21.67 -30.55
N ARG A 87 32.39 20.34 -30.67
CA ARG A 87 33.47 19.70 -31.43
C ARG A 87 32.91 19.32 -32.79
N ASP A 88 33.25 20.12 -33.80
CA ASP A 88 33.27 19.64 -35.18
C ASP A 88 34.18 18.40 -35.23
N GLU A 89 33.60 17.32 -35.75
CA GLU A 89 34.18 16.12 -36.37
C GLU A 89 35.71 15.92 -36.22
N VAL A 90 36.20 15.00 -35.36
CA VAL A 90 37.28 13.97 -35.63
C VAL A 90 37.47 13.02 -34.40
N LEU A 91 36.43 12.56 -33.71
CA LEU A 91 36.59 11.48 -32.71
C LEU A 91 35.58 10.36 -33.01
N PRO A 92 36.01 9.10 -33.22
CA PRO A 92 35.06 8.01 -33.33
C PRO A 92 34.31 7.92 -31.99
N ALA A 93 32.97 7.89 -32.06
CA ALA A 93 32.08 7.80 -30.90
C ALA A 93 32.39 6.62 -29.94
N ALA A 94 33.25 5.69 -30.36
CA ALA A 94 33.71 4.53 -29.61
C ALA A 94 34.87 4.80 -28.63
N ALA A 95 35.46 6.00 -28.60
CA ALA A 95 36.66 6.27 -27.77
C ALA A 95 36.36 6.81 -26.36
N PHE A 96 35.16 7.32 -26.10
CA PHE A 96 34.83 8.00 -24.84
C PHE A 96 33.48 7.54 -24.27
N ILE A 97 33.32 7.71 -22.95
CA ILE A 97 32.13 7.34 -22.20
C ILE A 97 31.84 8.40 -21.13
N TYR A 98 30.56 8.58 -20.81
CA TYR A 98 30.13 9.51 -19.78
C TYR A 98 29.94 8.78 -18.45
N ILE A 99 30.51 9.33 -17.38
CA ILE A 99 30.33 8.83 -16.01
C ILE A 99 29.44 9.77 -15.20
N LEU A 100 28.48 9.21 -14.47
CA LEU A 100 27.64 9.95 -13.53
C LEU A 100 28.33 10.10 -12.17
N ILE A 101 28.32 11.31 -11.63
CA ILE A 101 28.88 11.67 -10.33
C ILE A 101 27.73 12.21 -9.46
N PRO A 102 27.16 11.37 -8.58
CA PRO A 102 26.04 11.74 -7.74
C PRO A 102 26.46 12.63 -6.56
N PRO A 103 25.51 13.28 -5.88
CA PRO A 103 25.78 14.05 -4.67
C PRO A 103 26.31 13.16 -3.52
N PRO A 104 27.10 13.72 -2.58
CA PRO A 104 27.45 15.14 -2.44
C PRO A 104 28.44 15.60 -3.52
N LEU A 105 28.12 16.72 -4.17
CA LEU A 105 28.88 17.20 -5.32
C LEU A 105 30.17 17.89 -4.85
N PRO A 106 31.35 17.48 -5.36
CA PRO A 106 32.60 18.16 -5.06
C PRO A 106 32.67 19.52 -5.77
N GLU A 107 33.68 20.32 -5.42
CA GLU A 107 34.00 21.52 -6.20
C GLU A 107 34.44 21.13 -7.63
N LEU A 108 34.01 21.90 -8.63
CA LEU A 108 34.31 21.59 -10.05
C LEU A 108 35.82 21.58 -10.34
N SER A 109 36.57 22.54 -9.79
CA SER A 109 38.02 22.67 -9.94
C SER A 109 38.78 21.42 -9.46
N TYR A 110 38.36 20.87 -8.32
CA TYR A 110 38.88 19.62 -7.76
C TYR A 110 38.60 18.44 -8.69
N LEU A 111 37.38 18.37 -9.23
CA LEU A 111 36.97 17.27 -10.09
C LEU A 111 37.67 17.31 -11.46
N GLU A 112 37.86 18.49 -12.04
CA GLU A 112 38.64 18.69 -13.27
C GLU A 112 40.09 18.22 -13.07
N THR A 113 40.72 18.62 -11.97
CA THR A 113 42.09 18.21 -11.64
C THR A 113 42.20 16.70 -11.43
N LEU A 114 41.23 16.11 -10.72
CA LEU A 114 41.21 14.69 -10.40
C LEU A 114 41.03 13.82 -11.64
N LEU A 115 40.18 14.28 -12.57
CA LEU A 115 39.85 13.50 -13.76
C LEU A 115 40.82 13.76 -14.91
N ALA A 116 41.49 14.92 -15.01
CA ALA A 116 42.32 15.35 -16.14
C ALA A 116 43.20 14.26 -16.79
N PRO A 117 43.87 13.36 -16.04
CA PRO A 117 44.67 12.28 -16.62
C PRO A 117 43.89 11.24 -17.46
N TYR A 118 42.56 11.23 -17.35
CA TYR A 118 41.66 10.27 -18.00
C TYR A 118 40.83 10.91 -19.12
N ALA A 119 41.23 12.08 -19.59
CA ALA A 119 40.56 12.75 -20.67
C ALA A 119 40.68 11.98 -22.00
N PRO A 120 39.69 12.09 -22.90
CA PRO A 120 39.81 11.53 -24.24
C PRO A 120 41.01 12.12 -24.99
N ILE A 121 41.83 11.28 -25.62
CA ILE A 121 42.97 11.73 -26.42
C ILE A 121 42.45 12.20 -27.79
N SER A 122 42.79 13.42 -28.19
CA SER A 122 42.49 13.92 -29.54
C SER A 122 43.60 13.47 -30.50
N THR A 123 43.29 12.55 -31.42
CA THR A 123 44.22 12.21 -32.51
C THR A 123 44.03 13.17 -33.66
N SER A 124 44.89 14.19 -33.81
CA SER A 124 44.94 15.00 -35.03
C SER A 124 45.59 14.19 -36.15
N ALA A 125 44.81 13.73 -37.13
CA ALA A 125 45.35 13.21 -38.38
C ALA A 125 45.70 14.38 -39.30
N HIS A 126 46.96 14.48 -39.71
CA HIS A 126 47.44 15.44 -40.70
C HIS A 126 46.66 15.30 -42.02
N SER A 127 45.91 16.34 -42.41
CA SER A 127 45.50 16.52 -43.81
C SER A 127 46.60 17.30 -44.53
N SER A 128 47.54 16.58 -45.12
CA SER A 128 48.52 17.12 -46.06
C SER A 128 47.80 17.53 -47.34
N SER A 129 47.56 18.83 -47.54
CA SER A 129 47.32 19.38 -48.88
C SER A 129 48.67 19.77 -49.45
N SER A 130 49.16 18.94 -50.35
CA SER A 130 50.32 19.11 -51.22
C SER A 130 50.26 20.40 -52.04
N LEU A 131 51.36 21.16 -52.06
CA LEU A 131 51.99 21.75 -53.25
C LEU A 131 53.49 21.93 -52.95
N GLU A 132 54.30 21.63 -53.95
CA GLU A 132 55.72 21.23 -53.93
C GLU A 132 56.75 22.35 -53.64
N VAL A 133 57.93 21.95 -53.13
CA VAL A 133 59.31 22.10 -53.73
C VAL A 133 60.39 22.01 -52.60
N PRO A 134 61.58 21.42 -52.85
CA PRO A 134 62.36 20.71 -51.83
C PRO A 134 63.65 21.44 -51.39
N SER A 135 64.07 21.23 -50.14
CA SER A 135 65.49 21.01 -49.77
C SER A 135 65.68 20.86 -48.26
N SER A 136 66.69 20.04 -47.92
CA SER A 136 67.38 19.84 -46.62
C SER A 136 66.84 18.78 -45.65
N GLU A 137 67.54 17.64 -45.66
CA GLU A 137 67.86 16.61 -44.63
C GLU A 137 66.90 16.34 -43.44
N PRO A 138 66.72 15.07 -43.02
CA PRO A 138 65.82 14.70 -41.93
C PRO A 138 66.51 14.80 -40.54
N ASP A 139 65.94 15.60 -39.65
CA ASP A 139 66.19 15.47 -38.20
C ASP A 139 65.30 14.34 -37.63
N PRO A 140 65.86 13.31 -36.99
CA PRO A 140 65.09 12.22 -36.42
C PRO A 140 64.93 12.43 -34.91
N ASP A 141 64.12 13.40 -34.48
CA ASP A 141 63.60 13.45 -33.10
C ASP A 141 62.52 14.54 -33.01
N THR A 142 61.27 14.16 -33.30
CA THR A 142 60.11 14.93 -32.83
C THR A 142 59.08 13.94 -32.34
N GLU A 143 59.21 13.56 -31.06
CA GLU A 143 58.13 12.93 -30.31
C GLU A 143 56.91 13.84 -30.33
N VAL A 144 55.90 13.48 -31.12
CA VAL A 144 54.58 14.10 -31.07
C VAL A 144 53.97 13.76 -29.71
N THR A 145 54.07 14.70 -28.76
CA THR A 145 53.42 14.58 -27.45
C THR A 145 51.92 14.82 -27.62
N PRO A 146 51.04 13.85 -27.36
CA PRO A 146 49.60 14.08 -27.43
C PRO A 146 49.16 14.96 -26.26
N GLU A 147 48.83 16.22 -26.53
CA GLU A 147 48.23 17.13 -25.56
C GLU A 147 46.88 16.55 -25.05
N PRO A 148 46.71 16.32 -23.73
CA PRO A 148 45.48 15.78 -23.19
C PRO A 148 44.37 16.82 -23.32
N SER A 149 43.26 16.45 -23.97
CA SER A 149 42.15 17.39 -24.13
C SER A 149 41.49 17.69 -22.78
N GLN A 150 41.03 18.92 -22.57
CA GLN A 150 40.42 19.33 -21.29
C GLN A 150 39.16 18.50 -20.99
N ILE A 151 39.03 17.99 -19.76
CA ILE A 151 37.84 17.23 -19.35
C ILE A 151 36.62 18.13 -19.28
N LYS A 152 35.54 17.65 -19.88
CA LYS A 152 34.26 18.32 -19.91
C LYS A 152 33.36 17.77 -18.82
N ILE A 153 33.01 18.65 -17.88
CA ILE A 153 32.06 18.35 -16.81
C ILE A 153 30.79 19.17 -17.07
N GLN A 154 29.63 18.52 -17.02
CA GLN A 154 28.32 19.14 -17.19
C GLN A 154 27.44 18.80 -15.99
N SER A 155 26.54 19.70 -15.60
CA SER A 155 25.50 19.37 -14.62
C SER A 155 24.28 18.75 -15.31
N THR A 156 23.64 17.82 -14.61
CA THR A 156 22.36 17.22 -15.00
C THR A 156 21.50 17.02 -13.76
N ARG A 157 20.21 16.71 -13.97
CA ARG A 157 19.33 16.26 -12.90
C ARG A 157 19.13 14.76 -12.98
N ILE A 158 19.11 14.11 -11.81
CA ILE A 158 18.86 12.67 -11.67
C ILE A 158 17.70 12.41 -10.70
N PRO A 159 16.85 11.41 -10.97
CA PRO A 159 15.76 11.04 -10.07
C PRO A 159 16.30 10.28 -8.85
N LEU A 160 15.83 10.64 -7.66
CA LEU A 160 16.20 9.98 -6.40
C LEU A 160 15.56 8.60 -6.26
N SER A 161 14.34 8.43 -6.77
CA SER A 161 13.59 7.18 -6.73
C SER A 161 13.79 6.37 -8.02
N ALA A 162 13.71 5.05 -7.92
CA ALA A 162 13.67 4.17 -9.09
C ALA A 162 12.38 4.38 -9.90
N PRO A 163 12.43 4.26 -11.24
CA PRO A 163 11.23 4.34 -12.08
C PRO A 163 10.30 3.18 -11.75
N THR A 164 9.01 3.47 -11.61
CA THR A 164 7.91 2.55 -11.28
C THR A 164 7.28 1.87 -12.49
N THR A 165 7.46 2.45 -13.68
CA THR A 165 7.03 1.84 -14.95
C THR A 165 8.13 1.87 -16.01
N GLU A 166 7.96 1.06 -17.05
CA GLU A 166 8.89 1.03 -18.18
C GLU A 166 8.85 2.35 -18.96
N GLU A 167 7.67 2.94 -19.13
CA GLU A 167 7.46 4.22 -19.81
C GLU A 167 8.13 5.38 -19.05
N GLU A 168 8.04 5.35 -17.72
CA GLU A 168 8.69 6.31 -16.84
C GLU A 168 10.21 6.22 -17.00
N SER A 169 10.76 4.99 -16.98
CA SER A 169 12.19 4.78 -17.21
C SER A 169 12.64 5.25 -18.59
N ALA A 170 11.85 5.00 -19.63
CA ALA A 170 12.16 5.46 -21.00
C ALA A 170 12.15 7.00 -21.08
N THR A 171 11.18 7.64 -20.44
CA THR A 171 11.06 9.11 -20.38
C THR A 171 12.25 9.72 -19.66
N TRP A 172 12.57 9.26 -18.45
CA TRP A 172 13.68 9.78 -17.66
C TRP A 172 15.04 9.53 -18.32
N SER A 173 15.19 8.39 -18.99
CA SER A 173 16.42 8.10 -19.74
C SER A 173 16.68 9.11 -20.86
N ARG A 174 15.63 9.71 -21.41
CA ARG A 174 15.72 10.75 -22.44
C ARG A 174 15.88 12.16 -21.87
N THR A 175 15.19 12.48 -20.77
CA THR A 175 15.07 13.85 -20.26
C THR A 175 15.98 14.18 -19.08
N LEU A 176 16.39 13.19 -18.28
CA LEU A 176 17.16 13.37 -17.04
C LEU A 176 18.52 12.68 -17.15
N TRP A 177 18.50 11.34 -17.02
CA TRP A 177 19.66 10.48 -17.09
C TRP A 177 19.21 9.02 -17.31
N PRO A 178 19.96 8.19 -18.05
CA PRO A 178 19.59 6.79 -18.28
C PRO A 178 19.34 5.99 -17.01
N THR A 179 18.13 5.43 -16.93
CA THR A 179 17.62 4.63 -15.80
C THR A 179 17.38 3.17 -16.20
N ILE A 180 17.27 2.31 -15.21
CA ILE A 180 16.96 0.89 -15.34
C ILE A 180 15.65 0.64 -14.59
N PHE A 181 14.62 0.24 -15.34
CA PHE A 181 13.41 -0.33 -14.77
C PHE A 181 13.68 -1.78 -14.38
N ASN A 182 13.48 -2.11 -13.10
CA ASN A 182 13.53 -3.48 -12.63
C ASN A 182 12.26 -3.76 -11.80
N PRO A 183 11.28 -4.49 -12.36
CA PRO A 183 10.03 -4.76 -11.66
C PRO A 183 10.23 -5.53 -10.35
N ALA A 184 11.32 -6.30 -10.22
CA ALA A 184 11.63 -7.05 -9.00
C ALA A 184 12.30 -6.19 -7.91
N ALA A 185 12.86 -5.02 -8.26
CA ALA A 185 13.52 -4.12 -7.30
C ALA A 185 12.54 -3.19 -6.56
N HIS A 186 11.24 -3.21 -6.92
CA HIS A 186 10.25 -2.43 -6.19
C HIS A 186 10.10 -2.92 -4.76
N SER A 187 10.36 -2.01 -3.82
CA SER A 187 10.08 -2.27 -2.42
C SER A 187 8.59 -2.51 -2.25
N ILE A 188 8.22 -3.57 -1.52
CA ILE A 188 6.82 -3.80 -1.11
C ILE A 188 6.28 -2.63 -0.28
N THR A 189 7.16 -1.80 0.30
CA THR A 189 6.73 -0.59 1.00
C THR A 189 6.26 0.51 0.05
N HIS A 190 6.61 0.46 -1.23
CA HIS A 190 6.26 1.46 -2.24
C HIS A 190 5.00 1.11 -3.02
N SER A 191 4.80 -0.15 -3.37
CA SER A 191 3.62 -0.61 -4.13
C SER A 191 3.31 -2.08 -3.85
N PRO A 192 2.02 -2.49 -3.88
CA PRO A 192 1.65 -3.90 -3.78
C PRO A 192 2.28 -4.75 -4.90
N ARG A 193 2.84 -5.90 -4.55
CA ARG A 193 3.61 -6.74 -5.50
C ARG A 193 2.73 -7.73 -6.27
N GLY A 194 2.93 -7.77 -7.59
CA GLY A 194 2.70 -8.92 -8.49
C GLY A 194 1.53 -9.85 -8.13
N PRO A 195 1.76 -11.14 -7.80
CA PRO A 195 0.68 -12.10 -7.53
C PRO A 195 -0.26 -11.71 -6.38
N LEU A 196 0.23 -11.04 -5.34
CA LEU A 196 -0.63 -10.61 -4.23
C LEU A 196 -1.61 -9.54 -4.67
N LEU A 197 -1.16 -8.60 -5.51
CA LEU A 197 -2.01 -7.57 -6.10
C LEU A 197 -3.02 -8.18 -7.06
N LEU A 198 -2.57 -9.05 -7.97
CA LEU A 198 -3.44 -9.71 -8.95
C LEU A 198 -4.51 -10.55 -8.28
N ASN A 199 -4.13 -11.36 -7.28
CA ASN A 199 -5.07 -12.18 -6.54
C ASN A 199 -6.07 -11.33 -5.75
N ALA A 200 -5.60 -10.26 -5.11
CA ALA A 200 -6.48 -9.33 -4.39
C ALA A 200 -7.47 -8.65 -5.35
N GLN A 201 -6.99 -8.16 -6.50
CA GLN A 201 -7.82 -7.53 -7.50
C GLN A 201 -8.83 -8.52 -8.09
N GLU A 202 -8.43 -9.75 -8.42
CA GLU A 202 -9.35 -10.78 -8.92
C GLU A 202 -10.42 -11.13 -7.87
N SER A 203 -10.00 -11.41 -6.63
CA SER A 203 -10.89 -11.74 -5.51
C SER A 203 -11.92 -10.62 -5.27
N VAL A 204 -11.45 -9.37 -5.21
CA VAL A 204 -12.29 -8.19 -5.01
C VAL A 204 -13.25 -7.95 -6.18
N SER A 205 -12.78 -8.11 -7.43
CA SER A 205 -13.57 -7.77 -8.63
C SER A 205 -14.85 -8.61 -8.78
N ARG A 206 -14.85 -9.87 -8.31
CA ARG A 206 -15.93 -10.85 -8.57
C ARG A 206 -17.30 -10.39 -8.07
N ARG A 207 -17.38 -9.81 -6.86
CA ARG A 207 -18.64 -9.46 -6.18
C ARG A 207 -18.70 -8.01 -5.69
N ALA A 208 -17.74 -7.16 -6.07
CA ALA A 208 -17.68 -5.77 -5.64
C ALA A 208 -19.00 -5.02 -5.87
N GLY A 209 -19.63 -5.22 -7.02
CA GLY A 209 -20.91 -4.57 -7.35
C GLY A 209 -22.05 -4.95 -6.41
N ALA A 210 -22.14 -6.23 -5.99
CA ALA A 210 -23.16 -6.71 -5.07
C ALA A 210 -22.92 -6.18 -3.64
N TYR A 211 -21.67 -6.24 -3.16
CA TYR A 211 -21.31 -5.74 -1.84
C TYR A 211 -21.52 -4.22 -1.71
N LEU A 212 -21.20 -3.45 -2.76
CA LEU A 212 -21.43 -2.01 -2.77
C LEU A 212 -22.92 -1.66 -2.90
N ALA A 213 -23.72 -2.46 -3.61
CA ALA A 213 -25.17 -2.31 -3.63
C ALA A 213 -25.77 -2.53 -2.23
N LEU A 214 -25.29 -3.54 -1.50
CA LEU A 214 -25.69 -3.78 -0.11
C LEU A 214 -25.22 -2.66 0.83
N ALA A 215 -23.99 -2.16 0.64
CA ALA A 215 -23.47 -1.02 1.39
C ALA A 215 -24.36 0.21 1.18
N ALA A 216 -24.84 0.45 -0.04
CA ALA A 216 -25.79 1.52 -0.33
C ALA A 216 -27.15 1.28 0.33
N LYS A 217 -27.66 0.04 0.35
CA LYS A 217 -28.93 -0.26 1.03
C LYS A 217 -28.87 0.01 2.54
N VAL A 218 -27.85 -0.49 3.23
CA VAL A 218 -27.71 -0.25 4.69
C VAL A 218 -27.53 1.24 5.00
N ALA A 219 -26.86 1.98 4.11
CA ALA A 219 -26.73 3.43 4.18
C ALA A 219 -28.10 4.13 4.14
N LEU A 220 -28.94 3.75 3.17
CA LEU A 220 -30.28 4.31 3.00
C LEU A 220 -31.22 3.92 4.14
N GLU A 221 -31.10 2.71 4.67
CA GLU A 221 -31.86 2.28 5.86
C GLU A 221 -31.52 3.12 7.08
N ALA A 222 -30.22 3.32 7.37
CA ALA A 222 -29.78 4.14 8.48
C ALA A 222 -30.28 5.59 8.37
N LYS A 223 -30.22 6.17 7.16
CA LYS A 223 -30.79 7.50 6.89
C LYS A 223 -32.31 7.54 7.07
N ARG A 224 -33.03 6.58 6.50
CA ARG A 224 -34.50 6.51 6.60
C ARG A 224 -34.99 6.38 8.04
N MET A 225 -34.21 5.69 8.88
CA MET A 225 -34.49 5.55 10.31
C MET A 225 -33.99 6.74 11.16
N GLY A 226 -33.36 7.74 10.53
CA GLY A 226 -32.86 8.94 11.22
C GLY A 226 -31.63 8.68 12.10
N HIS A 227 -30.88 7.61 11.84
CA HIS A 227 -29.74 7.20 12.67
C HIS A 227 -28.43 7.84 12.24
N GLY A 228 -28.30 8.22 10.97
CA GLY A 228 -27.10 8.84 10.45
C GLY A 228 -27.27 9.27 9.00
N ARG A 229 -26.15 9.58 8.36
CA ARG A 229 -26.11 9.96 6.94
C ARG A 229 -26.26 8.72 6.05
N ALA A 230 -26.50 8.93 4.76
CA ALA A 230 -26.52 7.85 3.76
C ALA A 230 -25.10 7.34 3.45
N ILE A 231 -24.39 6.83 4.46
CA ILE A 231 -23.12 6.11 4.32
C ILE A 231 -23.29 4.71 4.90
N GLY A 232 -22.81 3.72 4.18
CA GLY A 232 -22.78 2.33 4.62
C GLY A 232 -21.49 1.64 4.25
N ALA A 233 -21.16 0.61 5.04
CA ALA A 233 -19.99 -0.23 4.93
C ALA A 233 -20.37 -1.71 5.06
N VAL A 234 -19.69 -2.57 4.32
CA VAL A 234 -19.81 -4.03 4.33
C VAL A 234 -18.42 -4.62 4.52
N VAL A 235 -18.29 -5.56 5.45
CA VAL A 235 -17.04 -6.28 5.69
C VAL A 235 -17.21 -7.71 5.22
N VAL A 236 -16.27 -8.19 4.41
CA VAL A 236 -16.33 -9.51 3.77
C VAL A 236 -15.11 -10.33 4.16
N ASP A 237 -15.35 -11.61 4.46
CA ASP A 237 -14.33 -12.64 4.53
C ASP A 237 -14.22 -13.29 3.15
N PRO A 238 -13.13 -13.01 2.42
CA PRO A 238 -12.92 -13.48 1.05
C PRO A 238 -12.70 -15.00 0.98
N GLU A 239 -12.13 -15.62 2.02
CA GLU A 239 -11.97 -17.08 2.03
C GLU A 239 -13.33 -17.77 2.15
N LEU A 240 -14.25 -17.20 2.94
CA LEU A 240 -15.64 -17.67 3.00
C LEU A 240 -16.39 -17.39 1.70
N ALA A 241 -16.11 -16.27 1.03
CA ALA A 241 -16.72 -15.95 -0.25
C ALA A 241 -16.28 -16.91 -1.37
N ASP A 242 -15.01 -17.32 -1.39
CA ASP A 242 -14.42 -18.17 -2.43
C ASP A 242 -14.90 -19.63 -2.38
N VAL A 243 -15.29 -20.14 -1.21
CA VAL A 243 -15.82 -21.50 -1.04
C VAL A 243 -17.33 -21.60 -1.25
N ALA A 244 -18.03 -20.47 -1.29
CA ALA A 244 -19.48 -20.43 -1.44
C ALA A 244 -19.92 -20.66 -2.89
N ASP A 245 -21.22 -20.91 -3.07
CA ASP A 245 -21.82 -21.03 -4.39
C ASP A 245 -21.56 -19.75 -5.21
N PRO A 246 -21.06 -19.84 -6.45
CA PRO A 246 -20.86 -18.67 -7.31
C PRO A 246 -22.12 -17.84 -7.53
N SER A 247 -23.32 -18.44 -7.43
CA SER A 247 -24.61 -17.76 -7.54
C SER A 247 -25.02 -16.97 -6.29
N ASP A 248 -24.38 -17.21 -5.14
CA ASP A 248 -24.59 -16.41 -3.93
C ASP A 248 -23.81 -15.10 -4.03
N GLU A 249 -24.50 -14.03 -4.41
CA GLU A 249 -23.94 -12.69 -4.57
C GLU A 249 -23.51 -12.05 -3.23
N PHE A 250 -24.00 -12.56 -2.10
CA PHE A 250 -23.79 -12.02 -0.76
C PHE A 250 -22.93 -12.94 0.14
N ALA A 251 -22.31 -13.96 -0.44
CA ALA A 251 -21.46 -14.88 0.27
C ALA A 251 -20.24 -14.19 0.92
N GLY A 252 -19.83 -14.70 2.08
CA GLY A 252 -18.67 -14.21 2.82
C GLY A 252 -18.88 -12.91 3.60
N ILE A 253 -20.05 -12.26 3.55
CA ILE A 253 -20.30 -11.04 4.32
C ILE A 253 -20.27 -11.33 5.82
N VAL A 254 -19.36 -10.69 6.53
CA VAL A 254 -19.19 -10.83 7.98
C VAL A 254 -20.15 -9.92 8.73
N VAL A 255 -20.17 -8.63 8.39
CA VAL A 255 -21.06 -7.62 8.99
C VAL A 255 -21.37 -6.51 7.97
N VAL A 256 -22.45 -5.78 8.24
CA VAL A 256 -22.79 -4.53 7.56
C VAL A 256 -23.04 -3.45 8.61
N ALA A 257 -22.79 -2.19 8.27
CA ALA A 257 -23.04 -1.05 9.14
C ALA A 257 -23.39 0.20 8.35
N GLY A 258 -24.44 0.90 8.77
CA GLY A 258 -24.76 2.27 8.35
C GLY A 258 -24.09 3.32 9.25
N ASP A 259 -24.10 4.57 8.83
CA ASP A 259 -23.70 5.68 9.68
C ASP A 259 -24.69 5.86 10.84
N GLY A 260 -24.18 6.03 12.04
CA GLY A 260 -24.95 6.15 13.27
C GLY A 260 -24.79 7.51 13.96
N ARG A 261 -24.32 8.55 13.27
CA ARG A 261 -23.91 9.80 13.93
C ARG A 261 -25.07 10.58 14.58
N PHE A 262 -26.32 10.23 14.27
CA PHE A 262 -27.53 10.81 14.88
C PHE A 262 -28.18 9.87 15.90
N TRP A 263 -27.59 8.69 16.14
CA TRP A 263 -28.08 7.71 17.11
C TRP A 263 -27.75 8.12 18.55
N GLY A 264 -28.69 7.90 19.48
CA GLY A 264 -28.44 7.99 20.92
C GLY A 264 -28.59 9.36 21.60
N ARG A 265 -29.12 10.39 20.92
CA ARG A 265 -29.48 11.66 21.59
C ARG A 265 -30.86 11.61 22.26
N GLY A 266 -31.01 10.73 23.24
CA GLY A 266 -32.23 10.60 24.03
C GLY A 266 -32.05 9.69 25.22
N GLU A 267 -31.34 10.16 26.25
CA GLU A 267 -31.52 9.83 27.68
C GLU A 267 -30.37 10.43 28.51
N ALA A 268 -30.51 11.70 28.90
CA ALA A 268 -29.85 12.26 30.09
C ALA A 268 -30.46 13.64 30.43
N GLY A 269 -31.46 13.66 31.31
CA GLY A 269 -31.92 14.86 32.00
C GLY A 269 -33.43 15.05 32.00
N GLU A 270 -34.10 14.60 33.06
CA GLU A 270 -35.39 15.16 33.47
C GLU A 270 -35.26 16.70 33.53
N GLY A 271 -36.00 17.40 32.67
CA GLY A 271 -36.17 18.86 32.76
C GLY A 271 -35.60 19.72 31.62
N ALA A 272 -35.09 19.14 30.53
CA ALA A 272 -34.81 19.92 29.32
C ALA A 272 -35.88 19.63 28.26
N ASP A 273 -36.68 20.65 27.97
CA ASP A 273 -37.67 20.68 26.89
C ASP A 273 -36.95 20.67 25.54
N TYR A 274 -36.45 19.51 25.13
CA TYR A 274 -35.99 19.23 23.78
C TYR A 274 -36.52 17.86 23.38
N ALA A 275 -37.71 17.91 22.77
CA ALA A 275 -38.28 16.81 22.01
C ALA A 275 -37.26 16.26 20.99
N PRO A 276 -37.35 14.97 20.61
CA PRO A 276 -36.46 14.42 19.61
C PRO A 276 -36.69 15.20 18.32
N VAL A 277 -35.63 15.78 17.77
CA VAL A 277 -35.64 16.37 16.42
C VAL A 277 -35.68 15.23 15.41
N ALA A 278 -36.73 14.41 15.48
CA ALA A 278 -37.21 13.67 14.34
C ALA A 278 -37.64 14.72 13.32
N ASN A 279 -36.79 14.92 12.31
CA ASN A 279 -37.09 15.47 10.97
C ASN A 279 -38.57 15.83 10.71
N ARG A 280 -39.07 16.91 11.34
CA ARG A 280 -40.35 17.53 10.95
C ARG A 280 -40.15 18.62 9.91
N GLU A 281 -38.89 19.02 9.65
CA GLU A 281 -38.55 20.02 8.62
C GLU A 281 -38.25 19.43 7.23
N TYR A 282 -38.36 18.12 7.03
CA TYR A 282 -38.24 17.51 5.69
C TYR A 282 -39.59 17.11 5.06
N ALA A 283 -40.73 17.44 5.70
CA ALA A 283 -42.06 17.08 5.19
C ALA A 283 -43.14 18.15 5.47
N ALA A 284 -42.79 19.43 5.45
CA ALA A 284 -43.79 20.50 5.36
C ALA A 284 -43.60 21.21 4.01
N GLU A 285 -44.55 21.02 3.11
CA GLU A 285 -44.71 21.86 1.94
C GLU A 285 -44.85 23.31 2.41
N ALA A 286 -43.91 24.16 2.02
CA ALA A 286 -44.05 25.59 2.19
C ALA A 286 -45.00 26.09 1.10
N GLU A 287 -46.27 26.30 1.45
CA GLU A 287 -46.95 27.45 0.90
C GLU A 287 -46.22 28.70 1.41
N ASP A 288 -45.75 29.50 0.45
CA ASP A 288 -45.05 30.78 0.60
C ASP A 288 -43.49 30.77 0.69
N GLY A 289 -42.86 30.72 -0.49
CA GLY A 289 -42.04 31.86 -0.95
C GLY A 289 -40.60 32.09 -0.45
N GLY A 290 -40.02 31.29 0.47
CA GLY A 290 -38.64 31.53 0.92
C GLY A 290 -37.90 30.30 1.44
N ALA A 291 -37.02 29.73 0.63
CA ALA A 291 -36.20 28.57 1.01
C ALA A 291 -35.07 28.98 1.97
N VAL A 292 -35.26 28.75 3.28
CA VAL A 292 -34.17 28.76 4.26
C VAL A 292 -33.62 27.34 4.32
N SER A 293 -32.43 27.11 3.77
CA SER A 293 -31.72 25.84 3.98
C SER A 293 -31.45 25.65 5.48
N PRO A 294 -31.73 24.49 6.07
CA PRO A 294 -31.38 24.23 7.47
C PRO A 294 -29.87 24.39 7.63
N SER A 295 -29.44 25.29 8.53
CA SER A 295 -28.03 25.57 8.74
C SER A 295 -27.35 24.34 9.36
N TYR A 296 -26.34 23.81 8.68
CA TYR A 296 -25.48 22.74 9.21
C TYR A 296 -24.89 23.16 10.58
N ASN A 297 -25.12 22.35 11.62
CA ASN A 297 -24.53 22.54 12.95
C ASN A 297 -23.59 21.37 13.28
N PRO A 298 -22.26 21.58 13.32
CA PRO A 298 -21.30 20.52 13.64
C PRO A 298 -21.47 19.96 15.07
N ASP A 299 -22.02 20.73 16.01
CA ASP A 299 -22.24 20.29 17.40
C ASP A 299 -23.33 19.20 17.52
N HIS A 300 -24.08 18.97 16.44
CA HIS A 300 -25.11 17.94 16.33
C HIS A 300 -24.61 16.69 15.58
N GLU A 301 -23.38 16.69 15.06
CA GLU A 301 -22.77 15.49 14.48
C GLU A 301 -22.25 14.57 15.59
N GLY A 302 -22.57 13.27 15.50
CA GLY A 302 -22.02 12.24 16.37
C GLY A 302 -20.50 12.10 16.20
N GLN A 303 -19.89 11.44 17.18
CA GLN A 303 -18.45 11.24 17.24
C GLN A 303 -17.94 10.29 16.13
N PRO A 304 -16.63 10.29 15.78
CA PRO A 304 -16.08 9.48 14.69
C PRO A 304 -16.34 7.96 14.81
N ASP A 305 -16.48 7.46 16.04
CA ASP A 305 -16.87 6.08 16.37
C ASP A 305 -18.25 5.68 15.84
N HIS A 306 -19.13 6.64 15.56
CA HIS A 306 -20.45 6.43 14.98
C HIS A 306 -20.44 6.38 13.44
N HIS A 307 -19.30 6.66 12.80
CA HIS A 307 -19.17 6.51 11.35
C HIS A 307 -19.33 5.05 10.94
N ALA A 308 -19.92 4.81 9.78
CA ALA A 308 -20.24 3.47 9.27
C ALA A 308 -19.04 2.49 9.37
N LEU A 309 -17.83 2.95 9.02
CA LEU A 309 -16.62 2.13 9.10
C LEU A 309 -16.23 1.77 10.55
N MET A 310 -16.23 2.75 11.45
CA MET A 310 -15.86 2.52 12.85
C MET A 310 -16.88 1.60 13.54
N ARG A 311 -18.17 1.76 13.21
CA ARG A 311 -19.22 0.84 13.61
C ARG A 311 -19.00 -0.57 13.07
N ALA A 312 -18.68 -0.73 11.78
CA ALA A 312 -18.38 -2.04 11.20
C ALA A 312 -17.22 -2.74 11.92
N ILE A 313 -16.14 -2.02 12.24
CA ILE A 313 -15.00 -2.54 13.02
C ILE A 313 -15.48 -3.02 14.41
N SER A 314 -16.32 -2.23 15.08
CA SER A 314 -16.87 -2.58 16.39
C SER A 314 -17.74 -3.86 16.33
N LEU A 315 -18.59 -3.99 15.29
CA LEU A 315 -19.41 -5.18 15.07
C LEU A 315 -18.57 -6.42 14.80
N VAL A 316 -17.49 -6.33 14.00
CA VAL A 316 -16.53 -7.43 13.82
C VAL A 316 -15.90 -7.81 15.16
N ALA A 317 -15.45 -6.84 15.94
CA ALA A 317 -14.82 -7.09 17.23
C ALA A 317 -15.77 -7.79 18.21
N TYR A 318 -17.01 -7.31 18.30
CA TYR A 318 -18.07 -7.93 19.09
C TYR A 318 -18.33 -9.37 18.65
N LYS A 319 -18.53 -9.60 17.36
CA LYS A 319 -18.77 -10.93 16.79
C LYS A 319 -17.66 -11.90 17.15
N ARG A 320 -16.39 -11.48 17.05
CA ARG A 320 -15.24 -12.29 17.48
C ARG A 320 -15.25 -12.60 18.97
N LEU A 321 -15.63 -11.64 19.82
CA LEU A 321 -15.73 -11.86 21.27
C LEU A 321 -16.79 -12.91 21.60
N THR A 322 -17.97 -12.80 21.00
CA THR A 322 -19.11 -13.71 21.29
C THR A 322 -18.94 -15.09 20.65
N SER A 323 -18.29 -15.18 19.48
CA SER A 323 -17.92 -16.47 18.89
C SER A 323 -16.83 -17.20 19.69
N SER A 324 -16.01 -16.49 20.48
CA SER A 324 -15.00 -17.12 21.34
C SER A 324 -15.58 -17.71 22.64
N THR A 325 -16.79 -17.27 23.04
CA THR A 325 -17.47 -17.69 24.28
C THR A 325 -18.58 -18.72 24.06
N SER A 326 -18.91 -19.06 22.81
CA SER A 326 -19.92 -20.08 22.53
C SER A 326 -19.33 -21.48 22.74
N PRO A 327 -19.95 -22.36 23.55
CA PRO A 327 -19.50 -23.75 23.65
C PRO A 327 -19.69 -24.40 22.28
N THR A 328 -18.60 -24.90 21.70
CA THR A 328 -18.59 -25.63 20.45
C THR A 328 -19.63 -26.76 20.47
N VAL A 329 -20.79 -26.55 19.85
CA VAL A 329 -21.60 -27.67 19.36
C VAL A 329 -20.92 -28.11 18.07
N THR A 330 -20.09 -29.13 18.17
CA THR A 330 -19.51 -29.81 17.02
C THR A 330 -20.64 -30.46 16.23
N PRO A 331 -20.93 -30.10 14.97
CA PRO A 331 -21.69 -31.00 14.11
C PRO A 331 -20.78 -32.19 13.83
N SER A 332 -21.20 -33.38 14.26
CA SER A 332 -20.52 -34.64 14.00
C SER A 332 -20.45 -34.89 12.49
N ILE A 333 -19.36 -34.50 11.84
CA ILE A 333 -18.96 -35.05 10.55
C ILE A 333 -18.03 -36.22 10.87
N SER A 334 -18.56 -37.43 10.70
CA SER A 334 -17.79 -38.67 10.86
C SER A 334 -16.80 -38.79 9.71
N ILE A 335 -15.52 -38.51 9.98
CA ILE A 335 -14.41 -38.97 9.16
C ILE A 335 -13.36 -39.55 10.12
N SER A 336 -13.30 -40.88 10.17
CA SER A 336 -12.25 -41.62 10.88
C SER A 336 -10.94 -41.56 10.10
N PRO A 337 -9.79 -41.31 10.74
CA PRO A 337 -8.51 -41.74 10.22
C PRO A 337 -7.87 -42.79 11.14
N SER A 338 -7.62 -43.97 10.59
CA SER A 338 -6.77 -45.00 11.20
C SER A 338 -5.33 -44.80 10.73
N PRO A 339 -4.30 -44.75 11.60
CA PRO A 339 -2.92 -44.62 11.17
C PRO A 339 -2.25 -45.99 11.05
N THR A 340 -1.64 -46.28 9.90
CA THR A 340 -0.64 -47.34 9.74
C THR A 340 0.66 -46.69 9.26
N PRO A 341 1.80 -46.84 9.95
CA PRO A 341 3.04 -46.21 9.53
C PRO A 341 3.82 -47.13 8.57
N VAL A 342 4.13 -46.63 7.37
CA VAL A 342 5.12 -47.24 6.47
C VAL A 342 6.42 -46.47 6.60
N ARG A 343 7.48 -47.21 6.92
CA ARG A 343 8.85 -46.77 7.16
C ARG A 343 9.58 -46.70 5.81
N ILE A 344 10.24 -45.59 5.49
CA ILE A 344 11.22 -45.53 4.41
C ILE A 344 12.51 -44.92 4.96
N SER A 345 13.58 -45.71 4.86
CA SER A 345 14.95 -45.43 5.28
C SER A 345 15.68 -44.59 4.23
N THR A 346 16.61 -43.74 4.65
CA THR A 346 17.89 -43.48 3.93
C THR A 346 18.85 -42.66 4.81
N PRO A 347 20.18 -42.77 4.61
CA PRO A 347 21.19 -42.57 5.65
C PRO A 347 21.88 -41.21 5.63
N THR A 348 22.36 -40.82 6.81
CA THR A 348 23.27 -39.70 7.10
C THR A 348 24.69 -39.93 6.54
N PRO A 349 25.45 -38.85 6.29
CA PRO A 349 26.78 -38.79 6.89
C PRO A 349 27.08 -37.48 7.64
N THR A 350 27.90 -37.69 8.65
CA THR A 350 28.50 -36.86 9.71
C THR A 350 29.10 -35.50 9.29
N PRO A 351 29.35 -34.63 10.29
CA PRO A 351 30.66 -33.98 10.36
C PRO A 351 31.44 -34.29 11.65
N THR A 352 32.72 -34.49 11.39
CA THR A 352 33.91 -34.66 12.22
C THR A 352 34.11 -33.61 13.31
N SER A 353 34.51 -34.04 14.51
CA SER A 353 35.25 -33.21 15.48
C SER A 353 36.44 -33.98 16.05
N THR A 354 37.63 -33.40 15.89
CA THR A 354 38.97 -33.86 16.33
C THR A 354 39.13 -33.79 17.87
N PRO A 355 40.04 -34.57 18.50
CA PRO A 355 39.82 -35.06 19.86
C PRO A 355 40.81 -34.57 20.94
N ALA A 356 40.52 -35.06 22.16
CA ALA A 356 41.42 -35.41 23.28
C ALA A 356 41.66 -34.38 24.38
N PHE A 357 41.32 -34.74 25.63
CA PHE A 357 42.31 -35.01 26.68
C PHE A 357 41.68 -35.79 27.86
N PHE A 358 42.38 -36.85 28.28
CA PHE A 358 42.12 -37.73 29.43
C PHE A 358 42.55 -37.08 30.76
N LYS A 359 41.79 -37.31 31.86
CA LYS A 359 42.28 -37.95 33.10
C LYS A 359 41.24 -37.92 34.25
N GLU A 360 40.97 -39.11 34.79
CA GLU A 360 40.53 -39.37 36.18
C GLU A 360 41.81 -39.65 37.03
N PRO A 361 41.81 -39.62 38.40
CA PRO A 361 41.00 -40.55 39.22
C PRO A 361 40.55 -40.13 40.65
N SER A 362 39.50 -40.80 41.14
CA SER A 362 39.29 -41.40 42.49
C SER A 362 38.88 -40.58 43.76
N THR A 363 37.72 -41.02 44.29
CA THR A 363 37.32 -41.31 45.72
C THR A 363 37.11 -40.22 46.77
N ALA A 364 35.83 -40.05 47.21
CA ALA A 364 35.40 -40.02 48.62
C ALA A 364 33.84 -40.12 48.74
N ASN A 365 33.36 -40.88 49.73
CA ASN A 365 31.95 -41.26 49.99
C ASN A 365 31.07 -40.15 50.66
N PRO A 366 29.73 -40.31 50.74
CA PRO A 366 28.74 -39.22 50.87
C PRO A 366 28.18 -38.99 52.30
N PRO A 367 27.46 -37.86 52.58
CA PRO A 367 26.65 -37.67 53.78
C PRO A 367 25.11 -37.72 53.51
N PRO A 368 24.25 -37.78 54.56
CA PRO A 368 23.05 -38.63 54.64
C PRO A 368 21.70 -37.96 54.24
N PRO A 369 20.57 -38.71 54.16
CA PRO A 369 19.35 -38.26 53.50
C PRO A 369 18.43 -37.43 54.41
N LYS A 370 17.74 -36.43 53.85
CA LYS A 370 16.65 -35.69 54.51
C LYS A 370 15.34 -35.79 53.73
N LYS A 371 14.36 -36.33 54.46
CA LYS A 371 12.91 -36.57 54.30
C LYS A 371 12.11 -35.76 53.24
N PRO A 372 11.10 -36.37 52.60
CA PRO A 372 10.16 -35.69 51.70
C PRO A 372 9.00 -35.00 52.45
N LYS A 373 8.48 -33.89 51.90
CA LYS A 373 7.22 -33.24 52.33
C LYS A 373 6.27 -33.07 51.12
N PRO A 374 4.94 -33.09 51.33
CA PRO A 374 3.96 -33.72 50.45
C PRO A 374 3.34 -32.79 49.39
N SER A 375 2.82 -33.42 48.33
CA SER A 375 1.96 -32.84 47.30
C SER A 375 0.61 -32.39 47.87
N PRO A 376 -0.01 -31.31 47.37
CA PRO A 376 -1.39 -30.95 47.68
C PRO A 376 -2.41 -31.84 46.92
N PRO A 377 -3.67 -31.94 47.41
CA PRO A 377 -4.56 -33.05 47.10
C PRO A 377 -5.31 -32.92 45.77
N SER A 378 -5.67 -34.09 45.23
CA SER A 378 -6.57 -34.26 44.08
C SER A 378 -7.99 -33.86 44.46
N ILE A 379 -8.58 -32.91 43.75
CA ILE A 379 -9.98 -32.50 43.87
C ILE A 379 -10.80 -33.25 42.82
N GLU A 380 -11.81 -34.01 43.25
CA GLU A 380 -12.83 -34.61 42.38
C GLU A 380 -13.64 -33.54 41.63
N PRO A 381 -14.05 -33.78 40.37
CA PRO A 381 -14.79 -32.80 39.59
C PRO A 381 -16.22 -32.65 40.11
N GLN A 382 -16.48 -31.56 40.84
CA GLN A 382 -17.84 -31.09 41.06
C GLN A 382 -18.37 -30.47 39.77
N SER A 383 -19.49 -31.00 39.28
CA SER A 383 -20.30 -30.44 38.20
C SER A 383 -20.85 -29.08 38.62
N SER A 384 -20.07 -28.03 38.40
CA SER A 384 -20.53 -26.65 38.48
C SER A 384 -21.12 -26.27 37.13
N GLN A 385 -22.44 -26.06 37.09
CA GLN A 385 -23.09 -25.36 35.99
C GLN A 385 -22.56 -23.93 35.98
N SER A 386 -21.54 -23.68 35.16
CA SER A 386 -21.05 -22.34 34.85
C SER A 386 -22.13 -21.61 34.05
N SER A 387 -22.97 -20.85 34.75
CA SER A 387 -23.75 -19.79 34.12
C SER A 387 -22.79 -18.65 33.85
N GLN A 388 -22.15 -18.66 32.68
CA GLN A 388 -21.42 -17.49 32.21
C GLN A 388 -22.41 -16.31 32.13
N PRO A 389 -22.04 -15.12 32.62
CA PRO A 389 -22.84 -13.92 32.40
C PRO A 389 -23.03 -13.72 30.88
N PRO A 390 -24.20 -13.22 30.45
CA PRO A 390 -24.43 -12.95 29.03
C PRO A 390 -23.32 -12.02 28.50
N PRO A 391 -22.89 -12.19 27.24
CA PRO A 391 -21.87 -11.33 26.67
C PRO A 391 -22.31 -9.86 26.81
N PRO A 392 -21.38 -8.95 27.16
CA PRO A 392 -21.70 -7.54 27.28
C PRO A 392 -22.26 -7.05 25.94
N PRO A 393 -23.33 -6.24 25.90
CA PRO A 393 -23.87 -5.74 24.64
C PRO A 393 -22.77 -5.05 23.82
N PRO A 394 -22.85 -5.07 22.47
CA PRO A 394 -21.88 -4.37 21.66
C PRO A 394 -21.87 -2.88 22.06
N PRO A 395 -20.70 -2.21 22.02
CA PRO A 395 -20.60 -0.79 22.37
C PRO A 395 -21.58 0.08 21.56
N TYR A 396 -21.89 -0.37 20.33
CA TYR A 396 -22.94 0.18 19.49
C TYR A 396 -23.86 -0.95 19.04
N PRO A 397 -25.17 -0.91 19.36
CA PRO A 397 -26.11 -1.90 18.87
C PRO A 397 -26.23 -1.84 17.34
N PRO A 398 -26.70 -2.94 16.71
CA PRO A 398 -27.14 -2.87 15.33
C PRO A 398 -28.29 -1.87 15.21
N LEU A 399 -28.17 -0.92 14.29
CA LEU A 399 -29.11 0.19 14.09
C LEU A 399 -30.16 -0.11 13.03
N THR A 400 -29.91 -1.09 12.16
CA THR A 400 -30.87 -1.51 11.13
C THR A 400 -31.15 -3.01 11.19
N PRO A 401 -32.27 -3.47 10.61
CA PRO A 401 -32.57 -4.90 10.49
C PRO A 401 -31.47 -5.67 9.75
N LEU A 402 -30.86 -5.07 8.71
CA LEU A 402 -29.75 -5.68 7.98
C LEU A 402 -28.52 -5.90 8.88
N GLU A 403 -28.17 -4.90 9.69
CA GLU A 403 -27.06 -5.03 10.63
C GLU A 403 -27.31 -6.16 11.63
N SER A 404 -28.54 -6.25 12.16
CA SER A 404 -28.94 -7.28 13.12
C SER A 404 -28.88 -8.68 12.50
N HIS A 405 -29.33 -8.80 11.24
CA HIS A 405 -29.30 -10.05 10.49
C HIS A 405 -27.86 -10.57 10.34
N PHE A 406 -26.96 -9.79 9.75
CA PHE A 406 -25.58 -10.23 9.52
C PHE A 406 -24.79 -10.42 10.81
N LEU A 407 -25.06 -9.63 11.85
CA LEU A 407 -24.41 -9.81 13.15
C LEU A 407 -24.71 -11.18 13.77
N SER A 408 -25.92 -11.70 13.56
CA SER A 408 -26.37 -12.99 14.12
C SER A 408 -25.77 -14.23 13.43
N LEU A 409 -25.25 -14.09 12.20
CA LEU A 409 -24.73 -15.22 11.42
C LEU A 409 -23.37 -15.70 11.95
N PRO A 410 -23.10 -17.03 12.00
CA PRO A 410 -21.82 -17.58 12.47
C PRO A 410 -20.76 -17.63 11.35
N ASN A 411 -20.58 -16.53 10.61
CA ASN A 411 -19.77 -16.44 9.39
C ASN A 411 -18.52 -15.56 9.59
N ILE A 412 -17.72 -15.90 10.60
CA ILE A 412 -16.40 -15.29 10.82
C ILE A 412 -15.44 -16.34 11.34
N GLN A 413 -14.19 -16.30 10.87
CA GLN A 413 -13.14 -17.16 11.40
C GLN A 413 -12.92 -16.90 12.90
N THR A 414 -12.91 -17.98 13.67
CA THR A 414 -12.61 -17.95 15.11
C THR A 414 -11.12 -17.67 15.36
N ARG A 415 -10.75 -17.35 16.60
CA ARG A 415 -9.33 -17.15 16.97
C ARG A 415 -8.46 -18.40 16.70
N VAL A 416 -9.01 -19.60 16.88
CA VAL A 416 -8.29 -20.86 16.61
C VAL A 416 -8.05 -21.09 15.12
N GLN A 417 -8.88 -20.49 14.26
CA GLN A 417 -8.71 -20.49 12.81
C GLN A 417 -7.82 -19.35 12.31
N GLY A 418 -7.18 -18.57 13.21
CA GLY A 418 -6.33 -17.43 12.84
C GLY A 418 -7.04 -16.07 12.86
N GLY A 419 -8.31 -16.02 13.26
CA GLY A 419 -9.09 -14.81 13.33
C GLY A 419 -8.56 -13.76 14.33
N TYR A 420 -8.13 -12.60 13.84
CA TYR A 420 -7.62 -11.49 14.64
C TYR A 420 -7.97 -10.12 14.02
N LEU A 421 -8.61 -9.23 14.79
CA LEU A 421 -9.09 -7.92 14.32
C LEU A 421 -9.87 -8.04 12.99
N CYS A 422 -9.58 -7.23 11.98
CA CYS A 422 -10.11 -7.37 10.63
C CYS A 422 -9.06 -7.94 9.65
N THR A 423 -8.09 -8.70 10.16
CA THR A 423 -7.05 -9.36 9.33
C THR A 423 -7.72 -10.28 8.32
N SER A 424 -7.21 -10.27 7.08
CA SER A 424 -7.72 -11.00 5.92
C SER A 424 -9.11 -10.60 5.43
N LEU A 425 -9.77 -9.61 6.05
CA LEU A 425 -11.08 -9.12 5.63
C LEU A 425 -10.95 -7.96 4.64
N ASP A 426 -11.91 -7.87 3.73
CA ASP A 426 -12.06 -6.77 2.79
C ASP A 426 -13.19 -5.82 3.22
N LEU A 427 -12.97 -4.53 3.00
CA LEU A 427 -13.94 -3.48 3.28
C LEU A 427 -14.55 -2.95 1.98
N TYR A 428 -15.87 -2.90 1.89
CA TYR A 428 -16.61 -2.23 0.83
C TYR A 428 -17.40 -1.08 1.43
N ILE A 429 -17.16 0.15 0.99
CA ILE A 429 -17.76 1.34 1.58
C ILE A 429 -18.32 2.27 0.50
N THR A 430 -19.50 2.83 0.76
CA THR A 430 -20.17 3.74 -0.18
C THR A 430 -19.37 5.02 -0.46
N HIS A 431 -18.61 5.51 0.51
CA HIS A 431 -17.86 6.76 0.43
C HIS A 431 -16.42 6.54 0.85
N GLU A 432 -15.50 7.29 0.25
CA GLU A 432 -14.11 7.34 0.70
C GLU A 432 -14.08 7.72 2.20
N PRO A 433 -13.44 6.91 3.07
CA PRO A 433 -13.43 7.15 4.50
C PRO A 433 -12.67 8.44 4.82
N CYS A 434 -13.07 9.15 5.89
CA CYS A 434 -12.27 10.26 6.42
C CYS A 434 -10.93 9.75 6.99
N VAL A 435 -10.00 10.66 7.29
CA VAL A 435 -8.66 10.33 7.84
C VAL A 435 -8.74 9.46 9.09
N CYS A 436 -9.68 9.75 10.01
CA CYS A 436 -9.87 8.95 11.23
C CYS A 436 -10.31 7.52 10.90
N CYS A 437 -11.33 7.37 10.04
CA CYS A 437 -11.84 6.08 9.57
C CYS A 437 -10.78 5.27 8.82
N ALA A 438 -10.03 5.91 7.91
CA ALA A 438 -8.95 5.28 7.17
C ALA A 438 -7.84 4.78 8.11
N MET A 439 -7.51 5.55 9.16
CA MET A 439 -6.56 5.08 10.16
C MET A 439 -7.12 3.92 10.99
N GLY A 440 -8.41 3.98 11.37
CA GLY A 440 -9.12 2.89 12.05
C GLY A 440 -9.09 1.58 11.26
N MET A 441 -9.25 1.65 9.94
CA MET A 441 -9.10 0.52 9.02
C MET A 441 -7.68 -0.07 9.08
N LEU A 442 -6.64 0.75 8.99
CA LEU A 442 -5.25 0.28 9.03
C LEU A 442 -4.89 -0.35 10.37
N LEU A 443 -5.32 0.27 11.49
CA LEU A 443 -5.14 -0.27 12.83
C LEU A 443 -5.90 -1.59 13.03
N SER A 444 -7.02 -1.76 12.32
CA SER A 444 -7.81 -2.99 12.32
C SER A 444 -7.29 -4.04 11.35
N ARG A 445 -6.25 -3.75 10.57
CA ARG A 445 -5.55 -4.69 9.68
C ARG A 445 -6.36 -5.24 8.49
N PHE A 446 -7.27 -4.44 7.92
CA PHE A 446 -7.95 -4.83 6.68
C PHE A 446 -6.96 -5.17 5.56
N ARG A 447 -7.35 -6.14 4.73
CA ARG A 447 -6.57 -6.62 3.58
C ARG A 447 -6.74 -5.68 2.38
N ALA A 448 -7.98 -5.36 2.04
CA ALA A 448 -8.31 -4.44 0.96
C ALA A 448 -9.47 -3.51 1.34
N VAL A 449 -9.58 -2.40 0.62
CA VAL A 449 -10.69 -1.45 0.69
C VAL A 449 -11.16 -1.09 -0.71
N VAL A 450 -12.48 -1.12 -0.90
CA VAL A 450 -13.15 -0.65 -2.11
C VAL A 450 -14.11 0.44 -1.72
N TYR A 451 -13.94 1.63 -2.27
CA TYR A 451 -14.92 2.70 -2.10
C TYR A 451 -15.61 3.03 -3.42
N LEU A 452 -16.87 3.46 -3.34
CA LEU A 452 -17.66 3.88 -4.50
C LEU A 452 -17.42 5.36 -4.83
N GLN A 453 -17.68 6.24 -3.88
CA GLN A 453 -17.63 7.69 -4.08
C GLN A 453 -16.35 8.31 -3.52
N ALA A 454 -15.57 8.98 -4.37
CA ALA A 454 -14.39 9.74 -3.94
C ALA A 454 -14.78 11.01 -3.15
N THR A 455 -13.82 11.53 -2.37
CA THR A 455 -13.92 12.90 -1.84
C THR A 455 -14.11 13.89 -2.98
N GLY A 456 -15.10 14.79 -2.84
CA GLY A 456 -15.58 15.63 -3.95
C GLY A 456 -14.50 16.48 -4.64
N VAL A 457 -14.78 16.88 -5.88
CA VAL A 457 -13.86 17.65 -6.75
C VAL A 457 -13.33 18.91 -6.06
N GLY A 458 -12.02 19.16 -6.19
CA GLY A 458 -11.34 20.34 -5.64
C GLY A 458 -10.81 20.17 -4.21
N ARG A 459 -10.93 18.99 -3.62
CA ARG A 459 -10.37 18.67 -2.30
C ARG A 459 -8.95 18.10 -2.39
N ALA A 460 -8.17 18.40 -1.35
CA ALA A 460 -6.78 17.99 -1.19
C ALA A 460 -6.54 17.18 0.11
N ASP A 461 -7.62 16.65 0.71
CA ASP A 461 -7.63 15.95 1.99
C ASP A 461 -8.23 14.53 1.91
N ALA A 462 -8.28 13.96 0.70
CA ALA A 462 -8.66 12.56 0.47
C ALA A 462 -7.83 11.62 1.36
N ALA A 463 -8.47 10.69 2.07
CA ALA A 463 -7.72 9.82 2.97
C ALA A 463 -6.96 8.73 2.19
N LEU A 464 -7.57 8.18 1.15
CA LEU A 464 -7.06 7.02 0.41
C LEU A 464 -6.46 7.41 -0.94
N ASP A 465 -7.02 8.39 -1.66
CA ASP A 465 -6.47 8.81 -2.96
C ASP A 465 -5.18 9.64 -2.78
N PRO A 466 -4.03 9.24 -3.35
CA PRO A 466 -2.79 10.02 -3.26
C PRO A 466 -2.75 11.26 -4.16
N TYR A 467 -3.60 11.37 -5.18
CA TYR A 467 -3.63 12.52 -6.08
C TYR A 467 -4.32 13.72 -5.42
N THR A 468 -5.36 13.44 -4.65
CA THR A 468 -6.22 14.42 -3.98
C THR A 468 -6.07 14.39 -2.47
N GLY A 469 -5.04 13.72 -1.92
CA GLY A 469 -4.81 13.70 -0.49
C GLY A 469 -3.63 12.84 0.00
N TYR A 470 -3.86 12.05 1.04
CA TYR A 470 -2.83 11.47 1.88
C TYR A 470 -2.32 10.09 1.44
N GLY A 471 -3.10 9.35 0.64
CA GLY A 471 -2.73 8.02 0.18
C GLY A 471 -2.55 6.99 1.30
N LEU A 472 -3.31 7.09 2.41
CA LEU A 472 -3.07 6.32 3.64
C LEU A 472 -3.13 4.80 3.46
N HIS A 473 -3.88 4.30 2.47
CA HIS A 473 -4.01 2.87 2.19
C HIS A 473 -2.65 2.20 1.97
N TRP A 474 -1.67 2.91 1.40
CA TRP A 474 -0.34 2.38 1.13
C TRP A 474 0.76 3.42 1.35
N ARG A 475 1.34 3.43 2.56
CA ARG A 475 2.44 4.33 2.93
C ARG A 475 3.62 3.60 3.53
N GLN A 476 4.82 4.03 3.17
CA GLN A 476 6.07 3.52 3.74
C GLN A 476 6.15 3.72 5.26
N GLU A 477 5.65 4.84 5.75
CA GLU A 477 5.78 5.26 7.16
C GLU A 477 4.79 4.54 8.08
N LEU A 478 3.81 3.83 7.52
CA LEU A 478 2.80 3.10 8.27
C LEU A 478 3.14 1.61 8.35
N ASN A 479 2.83 1.01 9.51
CA ASN A 479 3.14 -0.40 9.80
C ASN A 479 2.18 -1.38 9.11
N TRP A 480 1.00 -0.93 8.69
CA TRP A 480 0.03 -1.73 7.96
C TRP A 480 -0.37 -1.05 6.66
N ARG A 481 -0.76 -1.85 5.66
CA ARG A 481 -1.17 -1.41 4.33
C ARG A 481 -2.37 -2.23 3.89
N ALA A 482 -3.32 -1.57 3.22
CA ALA A 482 -4.47 -2.22 2.60
C ALA A 482 -4.44 -1.91 1.10
N VAL A 483 -4.73 -2.89 0.27
CA VAL A 483 -4.85 -2.66 -1.17
C VAL A 483 -6.11 -1.81 -1.41
N GLY A 484 -5.96 -0.65 -2.04
CA GLY A 484 -7.06 0.29 -2.25
C GLY A 484 -7.63 0.20 -3.65
N PHE A 485 -8.95 0.21 -3.78
CA PHE A 485 -9.66 0.24 -5.05
C PHE A 485 -10.77 1.30 -5.03
N ARG A 486 -11.02 1.90 -6.19
CA ARG A 486 -12.23 2.67 -6.48
C ARG A 486 -13.14 1.84 -7.38
N PHE A 487 -14.42 1.74 -7.07
CA PHE A 487 -15.39 1.12 -7.97
C PHE A 487 -15.93 2.17 -8.96
N CYS A 488 -15.81 1.88 -10.24
CA CYS A 488 -16.26 2.74 -11.33
C CYS A 488 -17.56 2.15 -11.92
N ILE A 489 -18.67 2.87 -11.77
CA ILE A 489 -19.97 2.45 -12.29
C ILE A 489 -19.96 2.59 -13.82
N GLU A 490 -20.51 1.59 -14.53
CA GLU A 490 -20.70 1.67 -15.98
C GLU A 490 -21.54 2.91 -16.36
N GLY A 491 -21.03 3.72 -17.30
CA GLY A 491 -21.70 4.92 -17.80
C GLY A 491 -21.37 6.22 -17.05
N ASP A 492 -20.50 6.18 -16.03
CA ASP A 492 -20.07 7.37 -15.27
C ASP A 492 -18.71 7.96 -15.74
N GLU A 493 -18.10 7.39 -16.79
CA GLU A 493 -16.74 7.73 -17.26
C GLU A 493 -16.60 9.04 -18.06
N GLY A 494 -17.60 9.92 -18.05
CA GLY A 494 -17.57 11.24 -18.70
C GLY A 494 -17.58 12.36 -17.65
N GLY A 495 -16.51 13.14 -17.56
CA GLY A 495 -16.18 14.12 -16.51
C GLY A 495 -17.18 15.26 -16.21
N GLU A 496 -18.43 15.18 -16.65
CA GLU A 496 -19.54 16.07 -16.25
C GLU A 496 -20.68 15.29 -15.56
N SER A 497 -20.65 13.95 -15.58
CA SER A 497 -21.73 13.05 -15.14
C SER A 497 -21.47 12.32 -13.82
N GLU A 498 -20.31 12.51 -13.15
CA GLU A 498 -19.81 11.81 -11.93
C GLU A 498 -20.74 11.82 -10.69
N GLY A 499 -22.00 12.21 -10.82
CA GLY A 499 -22.98 11.66 -9.89
C GLY A 499 -24.43 11.70 -10.37
N GLU A 500 -24.68 11.45 -11.65
CA GLU A 500 -26.00 10.97 -12.07
C GLU A 500 -26.24 9.53 -11.60
N GLY A 501 -25.25 8.65 -11.72
CA GLY A 501 -25.31 7.28 -11.17
C GLY A 501 -25.47 7.28 -9.65
N LEU A 502 -24.83 8.24 -8.98
CA LEU A 502 -24.85 8.39 -7.52
C LEU A 502 -26.20 8.93 -6.99
N LYS A 503 -26.80 9.90 -7.69
CA LYS A 503 -28.16 10.38 -7.40
C LYS A 503 -29.20 9.25 -7.54
N ARG A 504 -29.03 8.34 -8.51
CA ARG A 504 -29.89 7.16 -8.66
C ARG A 504 -29.85 6.22 -7.46
N LEU A 505 -28.73 6.20 -6.72
CA LEU A 505 -28.58 5.39 -5.51
C LEU A 505 -29.05 6.11 -4.22
N GLY A 506 -29.54 7.36 -4.32
CA GLY A 506 -29.99 8.13 -3.16
C GLY A 506 -28.90 8.47 -2.13
N LEU A 507 -27.63 8.28 -2.50
CA LEU A 507 -26.47 8.58 -1.65
C LEU A 507 -26.20 10.08 -1.62
N GLU A 508 -25.70 10.58 -0.49
CA GLU A 508 -25.44 12.01 -0.33
C GLU A 508 -24.12 12.42 -1.00
N ARG A 509 -24.18 13.45 -1.84
CA ARG A 509 -22.97 14.23 -2.15
C ARG A 509 -22.69 15.13 -0.96
N GLY A 510 -21.51 15.03 -0.36
CA GLY A 510 -21.17 15.97 0.70
C GLY A 510 -19.84 15.70 1.36
N VAL A 511 -19.38 16.73 2.06
CA VAL A 511 -18.21 16.68 2.91
C VAL A 511 -18.57 15.90 4.17
N PHE A 512 -17.75 14.91 4.52
CA PHE A 512 -17.88 14.19 5.78
C PHE A 512 -16.69 14.64 6.63
N HIS A 513 -16.91 15.68 7.42
CA HIS A 513 -15.94 16.08 8.43
C HIS A 513 -15.85 14.97 9.48
N ALA A 514 -14.64 14.80 10.01
CA ALA A 514 -14.36 13.85 11.08
C ALA A 514 -14.89 14.38 12.41
#